data_AF-J3MCC0-F1
#
_entry.id   AF-J3MCC0-F1
#
_cell.length_a   1.000
_cell.length_b   1.000
_cell.length_c   1.000
_cell.angle_alpha   90.00
_cell.angle_beta   90.00
_cell.angle_gamma   90.00
#
_symmetry.space_group_name_H-M   'P 1'
#
loop_
_entity.id
_entity.type
_entity.pdbx_description
1 polymer ?
#
loop_
_entity_poly.entity_id
_entity_poly.type
_entity_poly.pdbx_seq_one_letter_code
_entity_poly.pdbx_strand_id
1 'polypeptide(L)'
;MLVSDPATGLRSLGLLCFRSEDADALLTHMRTRQPVVGRGAKVVPITLDQVYMLKAEGIAFRFLPDPLQIKNALELKSGLTAFDGVPVFQSDLLVVKKQKKRYCPIYFQKEDIERELTRASKSSRGSAFSKQIMVGSLEDVLKKMEMNERNSGWDDLIFIPPGKNLNQHINEVSA
;
A
#
# COMPACT_ATOMS: atom_id res chain seq x y z
N MET A 1 3.61 -14.90 2.13
CA MET A 1 3.46 -16.38 2.25
C MET A 1 3.21 -16.97 0.87
N LEU A 2 3.82 -18.11 0.49
CA LEU A 2 3.61 -18.76 -0.82
C LEU A 2 2.89 -20.11 -0.65
N VAL A 3 1.87 -20.37 -1.48
CA VAL A 3 1.10 -21.62 -1.51
C VAL A 3 1.10 -22.15 -2.94
N SER A 4 1.40 -23.44 -3.12
CA SER A 4 1.37 -24.11 -4.42
C SER A 4 0.29 -25.20 -4.39
N ASP A 5 -0.54 -25.27 -5.43
CA ASP A 5 -1.53 -26.35 -5.60
C ASP A 5 -0.91 -27.47 -6.47
N PRO A 6 -0.70 -28.69 -5.93
CA PRO A 6 -0.14 -29.79 -6.70
C PRO A 6 -1.11 -30.40 -7.73
N ALA A 7 -2.41 -30.07 -7.71
CA ALA A 7 -3.41 -30.73 -8.56
C ALA A 7 -3.63 -30.08 -9.93
N THR A 8 -3.21 -28.82 -10.13
CA THR A 8 -3.69 -28.01 -11.27
C THR A 8 -2.62 -27.37 -12.15
N GLY A 9 -1.32 -27.54 -11.85
CA GLY A 9 -0.25 -26.89 -12.64
C GLY A 9 -0.32 -25.36 -12.65
N LEU A 10 -1.13 -24.77 -11.76
CA LEU A 10 -1.36 -23.34 -11.64
C LEU A 10 -0.23 -22.66 -10.84
N ARG A 11 0.13 -21.47 -11.31
CA ARG A 11 1.11 -20.52 -10.73
C ARG A 11 1.00 -20.47 -9.19
N SER A 12 2.12 -20.57 -8.48
CA SER A 12 2.17 -20.38 -7.03
C SER A 12 1.50 -19.07 -6.62
N LEU A 13 0.66 -19.12 -5.58
CA LEU A 13 -0.07 -17.96 -5.06
C LEU A 13 0.61 -17.44 -3.80
N GLY A 14 1.01 -16.18 -3.84
CA GLY A 14 1.52 -15.44 -2.69
C GLY A 14 0.47 -14.57 -2.03
N LEU A 15 0.40 -14.60 -0.69
CA LEU A 15 -0.38 -13.67 0.13
C LEU A 15 0.53 -12.64 0.79
N LEU A 16 0.13 -11.37 0.68
CA LEU A 16 0.85 -10.21 1.22
C LEU A 16 -0.10 -9.41 2.12
N CYS A 17 0.19 -9.41 3.42
CA CYS A 17 -0.62 -8.70 4.40
C CYS A 17 0.01 -7.34 4.68
N PHE A 18 -0.81 -6.28 4.68
CA PHE A 18 -0.36 -4.94 5.08
C PHE A 18 -0.27 -4.75 6.60
N ARG A 19 -0.71 -5.76 7.36
CA ARG A 19 -0.61 -5.85 8.82
C ARG A 19 0.08 -7.14 9.24
N SER A 20 1.02 -7.04 10.18
CA SER A 20 1.71 -8.19 10.78
C SER A 20 0.74 -9.13 11.48
N GLU A 21 -0.22 -8.57 12.23
CA GLU A 21 -1.19 -9.35 12.99
C GLU A 21 -2.02 -10.27 12.07
N ASP A 22 -2.38 -9.78 10.87
CA ASP A 22 -3.15 -10.56 9.91
C ASP A 22 -2.30 -11.69 9.30
N ALA A 23 -1.00 -11.44 9.07
CA ALA A 23 -0.06 -12.47 8.63
C ALA A 23 0.17 -13.55 9.70
N ASP A 24 0.28 -13.15 10.96
CA ASP A 24 0.46 -14.06 12.10
C ASP A 24 -0.81 -14.87 12.39
N ALA A 25 -1.98 -14.24 12.28
CA ALA A 25 -3.27 -14.93 12.39
C ALA A 25 -3.42 -15.99 11.29
N LEU A 26 -3.07 -15.64 10.05
CA LEU A 26 -3.07 -16.59 8.94
C LEU A 26 -2.09 -17.75 9.18
N LEU A 27 -0.86 -17.46 9.63
CA LEU A 27 0.13 -18.47 9.95
C LEU A 27 -0.37 -19.42 11.05
N THR A 28 -1.00 -18.87 12.09
CA THR A 28 -1.59 -19.64 13.18
C THR A 28 -2.70 -20.57 12.67
N HIS A 29 -3.61 -20.03 11.86
CA HIS A 29 -4.67 -20.83 11.25
C HIS A 29 -4.12 -21.97 10.37
N MET A 30 -3.06 -21.73 9.62
CA MET A 30 -2.47 -22.74 8.74
C MET A 30 -1.72 -23.82 9.52
N ARG A 31 -1.03 -23.47 10.61
CA ARG A 31 -0.41 -24.45 11.51
C ARG A 31 -1.43 -25.40 12.14
N THR A 32 -2.61 -24.89 12.47
CA THR A 32 -3.71 -25.70 13.01
C THR A 32 -4.31 -26.62 11.95
N ARG A 33 -4.51 -26.13 10.71
CA ARG A 33 -5.20 -26.89 9.65
C ARG A 33 -4.30 -27.85 8.87
N GLN A 34 -3.03 -27.50 8.68
CA GLN A 34 -2.05 -28.32 7.96
C GLN A 34 -0.72 -28.35 8.72
N PRO A 35 -0.59 -29.21 9.75
CA PRO A 35 0.59 -29.24 10.62
C PRO A 35 1.90 -29.53 9.89
N VAL A 36 1.86 -30.27 8.78
CA VAL A 36 3.05 -30.62 7.96
C VAL A 36 3.60 -29.39 7.23
N VAL A 37 2.72 -28.61 6.59
CA VAL A 37 3.10 -27.36 5.89
C VAL A 37 3.40 -26.23 6.89
N GLY A 38 2.64 -26.18 7.99
CA GLY A 38 2.77 -25.14 9.01
C GLY A 38 4.08 -25.12 9.79
N ARG A 39 4.80 -26.25 9.90
CA ARG A 39 6.10 -26.33 10.59
C ARG A 39 7.20 -25.53 9.88
N GLY A 40 7.17 -25.45 8.55
CA GLY A 40 8.13 -24.68 7.77
C GLY A 40 7.69 -23.24 7.47
N ALA A 41 6.43 -22.90 7.75
CA ALA A 41 5.88 -21.60 7.43
C ALA A 41 6.33 -20.52 8.43
N LYS A 42 6.72 -19.36 7.89
CA LYS A 42 7.12 -18.16 8.63
C LYS A 42 6.57 -16.90 7.98
N VAL A 43 6.31 -15.88 8.79
CA VAL A 43 6.07 -14.52 8.31
C VAL A 43 7.42 -13.90 7.97
N VAL A 44 7.51 -13.27 6.80
CA VAL A 44 8.73 -12.60 6.31
C VAL A 44 8.32 -11.20 5.89
N PRO A 45 8.96 -10.13 6.40
CA PRO A 45 8.80 -8.81 5.83
C PRO A 45 9.34 -8.81 4.40
N ILE A 46 8.60 -8.21 3.49
CA ILE A 46 8.95 -8.08 2.08
C ILE A 46 8.62 -6.67 1.62
N THR A 47 9.49 -6.08 0.82
CA THR A 47 9.28 -4.75 0.25
C THR A 47 8.48 -4.83 -1.06
N LEU A 48 7.84 -3.73 -1.48
CA LEU A 48 7.01 -3.74 -2.69
C LEU A 48 7.82 -4.00 -3.98
N ASP A 49 9.08 -3.56 -4.03
CA ASP A 49 10.01 -3.88 -5.12
C ASP A 49 10.29 -5.39 -5.21
N GLN A 50 10.51 -6.05 -4.06
CA GLN A 50 10.68 -7.50 -4.02
C GLN A 50 9.41 -8.24 -4.47
N VAL A 51 8.23 -7.74 -4.10
CA VAL A 51 6.94 -8.28 -4.58
C VAL A 51 6.84 -8.20 -6.10
N TYR A 52 7.23 -7.07 -6.68
CA TYR A 52 7.22 -6.87 -8.12
C TYR A 52 8.15 -7.86 -8.85
N MET A 53 9.37 -8.05 -8.31
CA MET A 53 10.33 -9.01 -8.83
C MET A 53 9.78 -10.45 -8.80
N LEU A 54 9.24 -10.90 -7.68
CA LEU A 54 8.67 -12.25 -7.56
C LEU A 54 7.46 -12.46 -8.48
N LYS A 55 6.67 -11.42 -8.75
CA LYS A 55 5.55 -11.50 -9.69
C LYS A 55 6.05 -11.78 -11.12
N ALA A 56 7.18 -11.20 -11.51
CA ALA A 56 7.82 -11.46 -12.80
C ALA A 56 8.31 -12.91 -12.94
N GLU A 57 8.65 -13.57 -11.83
CA GLU A 57 9.03 -14.99 -11.77
C GLU A 57 7.83 -15.96 -11.90
N GLY A 58 6.63 -15.45 -12.17
CA GLY A 58 5.43 -16.24 -12.43
C GLY A 58 4.60 -16.57 -11.19
N ILE A 59 4.93 -15.98 -10.03
CA ILE A 59 4.13 -16.10 -8.80
C ILE A 59 2.99 -15.08 -8.86
N ALA A 60 1.75 -15.53 -8.72
CA ALA A 60 0.62 -14.62 -8.58
C ALA A 60 0.57 -14.11 -7.12
N PHE A 61 0.39 -12.82 -6.91
CA PHE A 61 0.22 -12.27 -5.56
C PHE A 61 -1.20 -11.73 -5.35
N ARG A 62 -1.71 -11.89 -4.14
CA ARG A 62 -2.90 -11.23 -3.63
C ARG A 62 -2.53 -10.40 -2.41
N PHE A 63 -2.97 -9.15 -2.43
CA PHE A 63 -2.85 -8.26 -1.29
C PHE A 63 -4.03 -8.49 -0.34
N LEU A 64 -3.72 -8.48 0.95
CA LEU A 64 -4.70 -8.42 2.04
C LEU A 64 -4.58 -7.01 2.67
N PRO A 65 -5.49 -6.09 2.32
CA PRO A 65 -5.45 -4.72 2.82
C PRO A 65 -5.82 -4.65 4.29
N ASP A 66 -5.36 -3.59 4.97
CA ASP A 66 -5.80 -3.26 6.32
C ASP A 66 -7.31 -2.96 6.31
N PRO A 67 -8.14 -3.70 7.07
CA PRO A 67 -9.58 -3.46 7.15
C PRO A 67 -9.97 -2.04 7.60
N LEU A 68 -9.14 -1.41 8.45
CA LEU A 68 -9.38 -0.03 8.88
C LEU A 68 -9.25 0.92 7.68
N GLN A 69 -8.25 0.71 6.83
CA GLN A 69 -8.02 1.55 5.66
C GLN A 69 -9.07 1.34 4.58
N ILE A 70 -9.64 0.13 4.46
CA ILE A 70 -10.81 -0.12 3.63
C ILE A 70 -12.00 0.70 4.10
N LYS A 71 -12.29 0.68 5.42
CA LYS A 71 -13.36 1.49 6.00
C LYS A 71 -13.14 2.98 5.74
N ASN A 72 -11.94 3.47 6.02
CA ASN A 72 -11.54 4.87 5.78
C ASN A 72 -11.73 5.28 4.30
N ALA A 73 -11.37 4.41 3.35
CA ALA A 73 -11.52 4.65 1.93
C ALA A 73 -13.00 4.75 1.50
N LEU A 74 -13.86 3.88 2.06
CA LEU A 74 -15.30 3.89 1.81
C LEU A 74 -15.97 5.15 2.38
N GLU A 75 -15.54 5.62 3.56
CA GLU A 75 -16.04 6.86 4.14
C GLU A 75 -15.69 8.09 3.29
N LEU A 76 -14.50 8.11 2.67
CA LEU A 76 -14.07 9.18 1.78
C LEU A 76 -14.67 9.11 0.37
N LYS A 77 -14.99 7.90 -0.12
CA LYS A 77 -15.55 7.67 -1.45
C LYS A 77 -17.03 7.31 -1.33
N SER A 78 -17.85 8.34 -1.12
CA SER A 78 -19.31 8.20 -0.96
C SER A 78 -19.95 7.44 -2.12
N GLY A 79 -20.87 6.55 -1.79
CA GLY A 79 -21.63 5.76 -2.78
C GLY A 79 -21.04 4.40 -3.16
N LEU A 80 -19.91 3.99 -2.57
CA LEU A 80 -19.39 2.62 -2.70
C LEU A 80 -19.81 1.73 -1.54
N THR A 81 -20.20 0.50 -1.85
CA THR A 81 -20.52 -0.55 -0.86
C THR A 81 -19.31 -1.44 -0.55
N ALA A 82 -18.32 -1.46 -1.44
CA ALA A 82 -17.09 -2.23 -1.31
C ALA A 82 -15.93 -1.48 -1.98
N PHE A 83 -14.72 -1.73 -1.50
CA PHE A 83 -13.49 -1.20 -2.07
C PHE A 83 -12.68 -2.35 -2.67
N ASP A 84 -12.25 -2.20 -3.92
CA ASP A 84 -11.43 -3.19 -4.61
C ASP A 84 -9.95 -2.79 -4.56
N GLY A 85 -9.10 -3.74 -4.18
CA GLY A 85 -7.65 -3.55 -4.01
C GLY A 85 -7.24 -2.93 -2.67
N VAL A 86 -5.99 -2.46 -2.62
CA VAL A 86 -5.38 -1.84 -1.43
C VAL A 86 -5.58 -0.33 -1.48
N PRO A 87 -6.29 0.27 -0.51
CA PRO A 87 -6.48 1.71 -0.48
C PRO A 87 -5.16 2.47 -0.36
N VAL A 88 -5.05 3.54 -1.12
CA VAL A 88 -4.00 4.54 -0.97
C VAL A 88 -4.61 5.94 -0.98
N PHE A 89 -3.96 6.85 -0.27
CA PHE A 89 -4.44 8.21 -0.01
C PHE A 89 -3.41 9.23 -0.50
N GLN A 90 -3.88 10.29 -1.15
CA GLN A 90 -3.03 11.34 -1.71
C GLN A 90 -3.67 12.72 -1.58
N SER A 91 -2.87 13.78 -1.62
CA SER A 91 -3.35 15.16 -1.63
C SER A 91 -2.38 16.07 -2.38
N ASP A 92 -2.90 16.94 -3.24
CA ASP A 92 -2.10 17.92 -3.99
C ASP A 92 -1.41 18.94 -3.09
N LEU A 93 -1.92 19.12 -1.87
CA LEU A 93 -1.36 20.05 -0.88
C LEU A 93 -0.06 19.56 -0.23
N LEU A 94 0.26 18.27 -0.36
CA LEU A 94 1.46 17.66 0.22
C LEU A 94 2.57 17.42 -0.80
N VAL A 95 2.41 17.91 -2.03
CA VAL A 95 3.44 17.84 -3.05
C VAL A 95 4.67 18.65 -2.61
N VAL A 96 5.81 17.98 -2.52
CA VAL A 96 7.08 18.60 -2.09
C VAL A 96 7.98 18.84 -3.31
N LYS A 97 8.68 19.97 -3.35
CA LYS A 97 9.73 20.25 -4.33
C LYS A 97 11.07 20.35 -3.63
N LYS A 98 12.03 19.48 -3.99
CA LYS A 98 13.38 19.46 -3.42
C LYS A 98 14.41 19.19 -4.53
N GLN A 99 15.45 20.02 -4.61
CA GLN A 99 16.59 19.85 -5.53
C GLN A 99 16.17 19.54 -6.99
N LYS A 100 15.30 20.39 -7.57
CA LYS A 100 14.72 20.25 -8.92
C LYS A 100 13.84 19.01 -9.15
N LYS A 101 13.65 18.13 -8.17
CA LYS A 101 12.70 17.02 -8.21
C LYS A 101 11.42 17.37 -7.48
N ARG A 102 10.29 16.92 -8.02
CA ARG A 102 8.98 16.98 -7.39
C ARG A 102 8.68 15.61 -6.77
N TYR A 103 8.05 15.62 -5.61
CA TYR A 103 7.66 14.44 -4.86
C TYR A 103 6.17 14.51 -4.57
N CYS A 104 5.43 13.52 -5.05
CA CYS A 104 4.00 13.36 -4.90
C CYS A 104 3.76 12.16 -3.96
N PRO A 105 3.53 12.39 -2.66
CA PRO A 105 3.44 11.30 -1.70
C PRO A 105 2.11 10.55 -1.76
N ILE A 106 2.21 9.22 -1.73
CA ILE A 106 1.09 8.27 -1.66
C ILE A 106 1.15 7.56 -0.31
N TYR A 107 0.11 7.67 0.51
CA TYR A 107 0.04 7.11 1.85
C TYR A 107 -0.80 5.84 1.88
N PHE A 108 -0.39 4.84 2.66
CA PHE A 108 -1.19 3.64 2.94
C PHE A 108 -2.16 3.81 4.11
N GLN A 109 -1.94 4.82 4.96
CA GLN A 109 -2.79 5.10 6.13
C GLN A 109 -3.39 6.51 6.02
N LYS A 110 -4.71 6.60 6.18
CA LYS A 110 -5.44 7.88 6.20
C LYS A 110 -4.95 8.79 7.32
N GLU A 111 -4.64 8.22 8.47
CA GLU A 111 -4.21 8.94 9.66
C GLU A 111 -2.87 9.67 9.43
N ASP A 112 -2.00 9.11 8.57
CA ASP A 112 -0.71 9.70 8.22
C ASP A 112 -0.89 10.94 7.34
N ILE A 113 -1.71 10.85 6.30
CA ILE A 113 -1.97 12.00 5.42
C ILE A 113 -2.72 13.12 6.15
N GLU A 114 -3.69 12.80 7.02
CA GLU A 114 -4.41 13.79 7.83
C GLU A 114 -3.48 14.54 8.78
N ARG A 115 -2.51 13.85 9.36
CA ARG A 115 -1.52 14.44 10.25
C ARG A 115 -0.54 15.35 9.49
N GLU A 116 -0.11 14.94 8.30
CA GLU A 116 0.74 15.79 7.45
C GLU A 116 -0.03 17.02 6.93
N LEU A 117 -1.29 16.87 6.52
CA LEU A 117 -2.15 17.98 6.12
C LEU A 117 -2.33 18.98 7.27
N THR A 118 -2.61 18.49 8.48
CA THR A 118 -2.74 19.33 9.68
C THR A 118 -1.46 20.13 9.95
N ARG A 119 -0.27 19.55 9.71
CA ARG A 119 1.00 20.28 9.87
C ARG A 119 1.26 21.28 8.74
N ALA A 120 0.88 20.97 7.51
CA ALA A 120 1.06 21.84 6.35
C ALA A 120 0.11 23.04 6.39
N SER A 121 -1.13 22.84 6.84
CA SER A 121 -2.11 23.91 7.02
C SER A 121 -1.95 24.57 8.38
N LYS A 122 -1.60 25.86 8.44
CA LYS A 122 -1.59 26.66 9.68
C LYS A 122 -2.98 26.89 10.31
N SER A 123 -4.00 26.09 9.97
CA SER A 123 -5.41 26.28 10.34
C SER A 123 -6.01 24.98 10.90
N SER A 124 -6.73 25.11 12.02
CA SER A 124 -7.33 24.02 12.82
C SER A 124 -8.59 23.40 12.20
N ARG A 125 -8.61 23.12 10.90
CA ARG A 125 -9.79 22.59 10.20
C ARG A 125 -9.71 21.09 9.93
N GLY A 126 -9.62 20.30 10.99
CA GLY A 126 -9.58 18.82 10.94
C GLY A 126 -10.67 18.16 10.08
N SER A 127 -11.88 18.73 10.05
CA SER A 127 -13.00 18.22 9.25
C SER A 127 -12.96 18.62 7.76
N ALA A 128 -12.18 19.63 7.38
CA ALA A 128 -12.11 20.11 5.98
C ALA A 128 -11.14 19.30 5.11
N PHE A 129 -10.26 18.49 5.71
CA PHE A 129 -9.24 17.73 4.99
C PHE A 129 -9.79 16.54 4.21
N SER A 130 -10.96 16.00 4.59
CA SER A 130 -11.60 14.89 3.85
C SER A 130 -11.85 15.24 2.38
N LYS A 131 -12.20 16.49 2.07
CA LYS A 131 -12.36 16.99 0.69
C LYS A 131 -11.04 17.17 -0.05
N GLN A 132 -9.92 17.15 0.65
CA GLN A 132 -8.57 17.38 0.12
C GLN A 132 -7.79 16.06 -0.02
N ILE A 133 -8.35 14.95 0.46
CA ILE A 133 -7.78 13.61 0.34
C ILE A 133 -8.47 12.89 -0.81
N MET A 134 -7.68 12.48 -1.79
CA MET A 134 -8.12 11.60 -2.87
C MET A 134 -7.78 10.16 -2.53
N VAL A 135 -8.68 9.25 -2.87
CA VAL A 135 -8.53 7.81 -2.63
C VAL A 135 -8.34 7.08 -3.96
N GLY A 136 -7.31 6.24 -4.04
CA GLY A 136 -7.05 5.33 -5.15
C GLY A 136 -6.74 3.91 -4.65
N SER A 137 -6.52 2.97 -5.57
CA SER A 137 -5.99 1.64 -5.24
C SER A 137 -4.51 1.55 -5.60
N LEU A 138 -3.73 0.79 -4.82
CA LEU A 138 -2.33 0.52 -5.11
C LEU A 138 -2.18 -0.15 -6.48
N GLU A 139 -3.05 -1.10 -6.79
CA GLU A 139 -3.06 -1.86 -8.03
C GLU A 139 -3.24 -0.95 -9.25
N ASP A 140 -4.14 0.04 -9.17
CA ASP A 140 -4.30 1.03 -10.24
C ASP A 140 -3.07 1.92 -10.38
N VAL A 141 -2.45 2.32 -9.26
CA VAL A 141 -1.21 3.12 -9.27
C VAL A 141 -0.08 2.33 -9.94
N LEU A 142 0.14 1.08 -9.53
CA LEU A 142 1.17 0.22 -10.09
C LEU A 142 0.93 -0.06 -11.57
N LYS A 143 -0.31 -0.37 -11.97
CA LYS A 143 -0.67 -0.58 -13.37
C LYS A 143 -0.39 0.65 -14.23
N LYS A 144 -0.70 1.85 -13.71
CA LYS A 144 -0.43 3.10 -14.44
C LYS A 144 1.07 3.41 -14.52
N MET A 145 1.84 3.10 -13.48
CA MET A 145 3.30 3.17 -13.52
C MET A 145 3.88 2.20 -14.57
N GLU A 146 3.37 0.97 -14.66
CA GLU A 146 3.80 -0.01 -15.68
C GLU A 146 3.55 0.47 -17.12
N MET A 147 2.43 1.17 -17.34
CA MET A 147 2.04 1.68 -18.67
C MET A 147 2.93 2.85 -19.15
N ASN A 148 3.70 3.49 -18.26
CA ASN A 148 4.77 4.46 -18.52
C ASN A 148 4.55 5.40 -19.72
N GLU A 149 3.49 6.20 -19.66
CA GLU A 149 3.30 7.31 -20.60
C GLU A 149 4.34 8.41 -20.37
N ARG A 150 5.04 8.86 -21.42
CA ARG A 150 6.02 9.96 -21.31
C ARG A 150 5.35 11.22 -20.74
N ASN A 151 5.97 11.83 -19.73
CA ASN A 151 5.55 13.07 -19.07
C ASN A 151 4.29 12.97 -18.18
N SER A 152 3.92 11.78 -17.72
CA SER A 152 2.74 11.56 -16.88
C SER A 152 2.88 12.04 -15.43
N GLY A 153 4.10 12.34 -14.97
CA GLY A 153 4.40 12.65 -13.56
C GLY A 153 4.46 11.42 -12.64
N TRP A 154 4.48 10.19 -13.18
CA TRP A 154 4.63 8.96 -12.37
C TRP A 154 6.00 8.89 -11.67
N ASP A 155 7.05 9.46 -12.27
CA ASP A 155 8.41 9.55 -11.69
C ASP A 155 8.50 10.41 -10.41
N ASP A 156 7.50 11.26 -10.19
CA ASP A 156 7.41 12.10 -8.99
C ASP A 156 6.82 11.34 -7.79
N LEU A 157 6.19 10.17 -8.01
CA LEU A 157 5.45 9.49 -6.94
C LEU A 157 6.40 8.79 -5.97
N ILE A 158 6.07 8.88 -4.69
CA ILE A 158 6.74 8.14 -3.62
C ILE A 158 5.70 7.51 -2.71
N PHE A 159 5.88 6.24 -2.38
CA PHE A 159 5.04 5.57 -1.38
C PHE A 159 5.56 5.87 0.02
N ILE A 160 4.68 6.32 0.91
CA ILE A 160 4.99 6.60 2.30
C ILE A 160 4.57 5.38 3.13
N PRO A 161 5.53 4.63 3.72
CA PRO A 161 5.21 3.52 4.62
C PRO A 161 4.38 3.98 5.82
N PRO A 162 3.49 3.12 6.34
CA PRO A 162 2.73 3.37 7.57
C PRO A 162 3.59 3.92 8.71
N GLY A 163 3.15 5.00 9.34
CA GLY A 163 3.82 5.65 10.46
C GLY A 163 5.07 6.47 10.11
N LYS A 164 5.51 6.47 8.84
CA LYS A 164 6.73 7.17 8.43
C LYS A 164 6.47 8.65 8.17
N ASN A 165 7.41 9.51 8.60
CA ASN A 165 7.33 10.95 8.33
C ASN A 165 7.73 11.27 6.87
N LEU A 166 6.96 12.14 6.22
CA LEU A 166 7.19 12.54 4.82
C LEU A 166 8.59 13.10 4.57
N ASN A 167 9.00 14.11 5.34
CA ASN A 167 10.27 14.81 5.11
C ASN A 167 11.47 13.92 5.38
N GLN A 168 11.39 13.11 6.45
CA GLN A 168 12.42 12.12 6.74
C GLN A 168 12.53 11.10 5.59
N HIS A 169 11.40 10.59 5.10
CA HIS A 169 11.42 9.61 4.02
C HIS A 169 11.95 10.19 2.70
N ILE A 170 11.58 11.42 2.35
CA ILE A 170 12.15 12.10 1.18
C ILE A 170 13.67 12.22 1.31
N ASN A 171 14.19 12.54 2.50
CA ASN A 171 15.64 12.61 2.72
C ASN A 171 16.33 11.26 2.49
N GLU A 172 15.72 10.15 2.91
CA GLU A 172 16.27 8.81 2.71
C GLU A 172 16.23 8.37 1.24
N VAL A 173 15.17 8.72 0.50
CA VAL A 173 15.02 8.35 -0.93
C VAL A 173 15.79 9.30 -1.87
N SER A 174 16.18 10.48 -1.38
CA SER A 174 16.99 11.46 -2.13
C SER A 174 18.49 11.40 -1.81
N ALA A 175 18.90 10.54 -0.87
CA ALA A 175 20.30 10.27 -0.54
C ALA A 175 20.90 9.26 -1.51
#